data_AF-A0ABD2PMI4-F1
#
_entry.id   AF-A0ABD2PMI4-F1
#
_cell.length_a   1.000
_cell.length_b   1.000
_cell.length_c   1.000
_cell.angle_alpha   90.00
_cell.angle_beta   90.00
_cell.angle_gamma   90.00
#
_symmetry.space_group_name_H-M   'P 1'
#
loop_
_entity.id
_entity.type
_entity.pdbx_description
1 polymer ?
#
loop_
_entity_poly.entity_id
_entity_poly.type
_entity_poly.pdbx_seq_one_letter_code
_entity_poly.pdbx_strand_id
1 'polypeptide(L)'
;MKIEYRFDSRLSKHLEISPKTGYAQANDVVSGQIKFLPKTSIYDELSENSQEIDEDLVAELDPLTGRIRIPIKVIYGDFGRSTSLEVKAILSASHLIVEPKKIDFGKVSTTETISTKICLSNPGLLPLEFGFVGTTEFWDVQPGDGFGTISAGETKQFQLYFMPNETKSYNFQISCKSIIGK
;
A
#
# COMPACT_ATOMS: atom_id res chain seq x y z
N MET A 1 -8.77 36.75 9.04
CA MET A 1 -8.56 35.72 10.08
C MET A 1 -7.57 34.70 9.56
N LYS A 2 -6.41 34.57 10.20
CA LYS A 2 -5.43 33.52 9.87
C LYS A 2 -5.95 32.16 10.36
N ILE A 3 -5.74 31.12 9.57
CA ILE A 3 -6.08 29.73 9.91
C ILE A 3 -4.77 28.94 9.90
N GLU A 4 -4.50 28.22 10.98
CA GLU A 4 -3.31 27.37 11.14
C GLU A 4 -3.74 25.96 11.55
N TYR A 5 -3.04 24.95 11.05
CA TYR A 5 -3.31 23.54 11.34
C TYR A 5 -2.16 22.95 12.15
N ARG A 6 -2.48 22.20 13.20
CA ARG A 6 -1.52 21.44 14.00
C ARG A 6 -1.95 19.99 14.12
N PHE A 7 -1.00 19.08 14.05
CA PHE A 7 -1.19 17.64 14.16
C PHE A 7 0.10 17.02 14.71
N ASP A 8 0.05 15.72 15.02
CA ASP A 8 1.21 14.95 15.50
C ASP A 8 2.44 15.13 14.59
N SER A 9 3.53 15.68 15.13
CA SER A 9 4.74 16.00 14.36
C SER A 9 5.41 14.76 13.76
N ARG A 10 5.20 13.58 14.36
CA ARG A 10 5.68 12.29 13.87
C ARG A 10 5.09 11.97 12.49
N LEU A 11 3.90 12.47 12.19
CA LEU A 11 3.22 12.23 10.92
C LEU A 11 3.60 13.20 9.80
N SER A 12 4.59 14.07 9.99
CA SER A 12 5.00 15.06 8.99
C SER A 12 5.40 14.47 7.62
N LYS A 13 5.82 13.20 7.56
CA LYS A 13 6.13 12.48 6.31
C LYS A 13 4.94 11.72 5.70
N HIS A 14 3.83 11.67 6.44
CA HIS A 14 2.66 10.83 6.16
C HIS A 14 1.38 11.65 5.96
N LEU A 15 1.31 12.85 6.51
CA LEU A 15 0.16 13.74 6.45
C LEU A 15 0.59 15.12 5.94
N GLU A 16 -0.08 15.59 4.89
CA GLU A 16 0.13 16.90 4.31
C GLU A 16 -1.20 17.69 4.31
N ILE A 17 -1.16 18.92 4.79
CA ILE A 17 -2.28 19.85 4.76
C ILE A 17 -1.92 21.02 3.85
N SER A 18 -2.76 21.28 2.85
CA SER A 18 -2.57 22.32 1.84
C SER A 18 -3.82 23.19 1.71
N PRO A 19 -3.73 24.53 1.85
CA PRO A 19 -2.54 25.29 2.21
C PRO A 19 -2.19 25.13 3.71
N LYS A 20 -0.90 25.28 4.06
CA LYS A 20 -0.44 25.20 5.47
C LYS A 20 -1.03 26.28 6.37
N THR A 21 -1.31 27.44 5.78
CA THR A 21 -2.02 28.54 6.43
C THR A 21 -3.02 29.13 5.46
N GLY A 22 -4.20 29.50 5.97
CA GLY A 22 -5.24 30.16 5.21
C GLY A 22 -5.53 31.55 5.77
N TYR A 23 -6.12 32.42 4.95
CA TYR A 23 -6.64 33.71 5.39
C TYR A 23 -8.08 33.84 4.91
N ALA A 24 -9.01 34.00 5.85
CA ALA A 24 -10.42 34.24 5.56
C ALA A 24 -10.80 35.68 5.92
N GLN A 25 -11.54 36.38 5.07
CA GLN A 25 -12.22 37.63 5.38
C GLN A 25 -13.70 37.40 5.71
N ALA A 26 -14.45 38.47 6.02
CA ALA A 26 -15.89 38.35 6.25
C ALA A 26 -16.59 37.83 4.98
N ASN A 27 -17.47 36.83 5.14
CA ASN A 27 -18.17 36.12 4.06
C ASN A 27 -17.27 35.36 3.07
N ASP A 28 -16.03 35.07 3.46
CA ASP A 28 -15.09 34.30 2.64
C ASP A 28 -15.02 32.82 3.06
N VAL A 29 -14.67 31.95 2.12
CA VAL A 29 -14.54 30.50 2.34
C VAL A 29 -13.12 30.07 2.02
N VAL A 30 -12.43 29.51 3.02
CA VAL A 30 -11.10 28.91 2.82
C VAL A 30 -11.27 27.40 2.63
N SER A 31 -10.88 26.91 1.46
CA SER A 31 -10.79 25.48 1.19
C SER A 31 -9.38 24.97 1.46
N GLY A 32 -9.29 23.82 2.13
CA GLY A 32 -8.05 23.10 2.37
C GLY A 32 -8.20 21.63 1.98
N GLN A 33 -7.08 21.02 1.59
CA GLN A 33 -6.97 19.61 1.28
C GLN A 33 -6.06 18.95 2.31
N ILE A 34 -6.48 17.78 2.78
CA ILE A 34 -5.68 16.90 3.62
C ILE A 34 -5.32 15.69 2.77
N LYS A 35 -4.02 15.40 2.66
CA LYS A 35 -3.49 14.22 1.99
C LYS A 35 -2.84 13.32 3.04
N PHE A 36 -3.38 12.12 3.20
CA PHE A 36 -2.79 11.08 4.03
C PHE A 36 -2.16 10.02 3.15
N LEU A 37 -0.84 9.88 3.25
CA LEU A 37 0.03 9.02 2.44
C LEU A 37 0.87 8.16 3.40
N PRO A 38 0.26 7.15 4.05
CA PRO A 38 0.97 6.29 4.98
C PRO A 38 2.06 5.50 4.26
N LYS A 39 3.22 5.39 4.90
CA LYS A 39 4.32 4.52 4.47
C LYS A 39 4.57 3.51 5.57
N THR A 40 5.32 2.45 5.28
CA THR A 40 5.62 1.39 6.26
C THR A 40 6.29 1.91 7.54
N SER A 41 7.04 3.02 7.45
CA SER A 41 7.68 3.68 8.61
C SER A 41 6.72 4.23 9.66
N ILE A 42 5.42 4.39 9.34
CA ILE A 42 4.45 5.00 10.25
C ILE A 42 4.27 4.21 11.55
N TYR A 43 4.44 2.89 11.50
CA TYR A 43 4.33 2.01 12.66
C TYR A 43 5.47 2.28 13.66
N ASP A 44 6.69 2.41 13.14
CA ASP A 44 7.87 2.67 13.96
C ASP A 44 7.82 4.09 14.54
N GLU A 45 7.53 5.10 13.70
CA GLU A 45 7.47 6.51 14.11
C GLU A 45 6.41 6.76 15.20
N LEU A 46 5.25 6.11 15.14
CA LEU A 46 4.20 6.26 16.17
C LEU A 46 4.45 5.41 17.44
N SER A 47 5.35 4.43 17.38
CA SER A 47 5.77 3.64 18.55
C SER A 47 6.81 4.37 19.41
N GLU A 48 7.47 5.39 18.87
CA GLU A 48 8.44 6.20 19.60
C GLU A 48 7.75 7.08 20.66
N ASN A 49 8.27 7.05 21.89
CA ASN A 49 7.78 7.85 23.02
C ASN A 49 8.00 9.34 22.74
N SER A 50 6.90 10.07 22.56
CA SER A 50 6.92 11.50 22.32
C SER A 50 6.65 12.28 23.60
N GLN A 51 7.70 12.58 24.37
CA GLN A 51 7.63 13.40 25.59
C GLN A 51 7.29 14.89 25.33
N GLU A 52 7.13 15.32 24.08
CA GLU A 52 6.93 16.74 23.71
C GLU A 52 5.68 17.02 22.85
N ILE A 53 4.76 16.05 22.71
CA ILE A 53 3.56 16.24 21.89
C ILE A 53 2.36 16.60 22.77
N ASP A 54 1.60 17.61 22.34
CA ASP A 54 0.30 17.98 22.93
C ASP A 54 -0.59 16.73 22.98
N GLU A 55 -1.07 16.32 24.16
CA GLU A 55 -1.87 15.11 24.35
C GLU A 55 -3.12 15.10 23.45
N ASP A 56 -3.67 16.28 23.14
CA ASP A 56 -4.82 16.44 22.24
C ASP A 56 -4.50 16.17 20.75
N LEU A 57 -3.21 16.10 20.38
CA LEU A 57 -2.73 15.91 19.01
C LEU A 57 -2.17 14.52 18.76
N VAL A 58 -2.03 13.68 19.79
CA VAL A 58 -1.39 12.37 19.69
C VAL A 58 -2.17 11.48 18.73
N ALA A 59 -1.51 11.02 17.68
CA ALA A 59 -2.09 10.03 16.78
C ALA A 59 -2.04 8.64 17.42
N GLU A 60 -3.14 7.91 17.29
CA GLU A 60 -3.30 6.55 17.82
C GLU A 60 -3.31 5.56 16.66
N LEU A 61 -2.46 4.54 16.74
CA LEU A 61 -2.41 3.44 15.79
C LEU A 61 -2.60 2.12 16.54
N ASP A 62 -3.61 1.35 16.16
CA ASP A 62 -3.75 -0.04 16.58
C ASP A 62 -2.91 -0.93 15.63
N PRO A 63 -1.80 -1.53 16.10
CA PRO A 63 -0.92 -2.33 15.24
C PRO A 63 -1.57 -3.64 14.79
N LEU A 64 -2.59 -4.15 15.50
CA LEU A 64 -3.26 -5.40 15.16
C LEU A 64 -4.30 -5.19 14.05
N THR A 65 -5.05 -4.10 14.14
CA THR A 65 -6.15 -3.81 13.18
C THR A 65 -5.75 -2.83 12.08
N GLY A 66 -4.60 -2.16 12.22
CA GLY A 66 -4.17 -1.09 11.32
C GLY A 66 -5.01 0.18 11.42
N ARG A 67 -5.89 0.30 12.41
CA ARG A 67 -6.76 1.47 12.59
C ARG A 67 -5.92 2.64 13.10
N ILE A 68 -5.98 3.76 12.38
CA ILE A 68 -5.30 4.99 12.76
C ILE A 68 -6.29 6.13 12.95
N ARG A 69 -6.07 6.93 14.01
CA ARG A 69 -6.78 8.16 14.32
C ARG A 69 -5.77 9.29 14.45
N ILE A 70 -5.98 10.38 13.71
CA ILE A 70 -5.08 11.53 13.70
C ILE A 70 -5.90 12.78 14.03
N PRO A 71 -5.78 13.30 15.26
CA PRO A 71 -6.35 14.58 15.62
C PRO A 71 -5.62 15.73 14.89
N ILE A 72 -6.39 16.69 14.39
CA ILE A 72 -5.91 17.91 13.76
C ILE A 72 -6.59 19.10 14.42
N LYS A 73 -5.82 19.96 15.05
CA LYS A 73 -6.29 21.19 15.68
C LYS A 73 -6.22 22.32 14.66
N VAL A 74 -7.36 22.91 14.36
CA VAL A 74 -7.50 24.08 13.49
C VAL A 74 -7.62 25.31 14.37
N ILE A 75 -6.67 26.22 14.25
CA ILE A 75 -6.56 27.43 15.07
C ILE A 75 -6.98 28.65 14.24
N TYR A 76 -7.85 29.47 14.80
CA TYR A 76 -8.46 30.64 14.15
C TYR A 76 -8.00 31.95 14.80
N GLY A 77 -7.23 32.72 14.05
CA GLY A 77 -6.78 34.06 14.42
C GLY A 77 -5.91 34.12 15.68
N ASP A 78 -5.67 35.33 16.16
CA ASP A 78 -4.71 35.60 17.25
C ASP A 78 -5.33 35.40 18.65
N PHE A 79 -6.65 35.15 18.74
CA PHE A 79 -7.38 34.98 20.00
C PHE A 79 -7.45 33.52 20.50
N GLY A 80 -6.70 32.60 19.88
CA GLY A 80 -6.54 31.23 20.38
C GLY A 80 -7.78 30.34 20.26
N ARG A 81 -8.82 30.75 19.52
CA ARG A 81 -9.97 29.87 19.23
C ARG A 81 -9.50 28.70 18.38
N SER A 82 -9.90 27.49 18.75
CA SER A 82 -9.58 26.31 17.97
C SER A 82 -10.78 25.37 17.86
N THR A 83 -10.75 24.54 16.83
CA THR A 83 -11.62 23.38 16.70
C THR A 83 -10.78 22.16 16.35
N SER A 84 -11.32 20.96 16.53
CA SER A 84 -10.65 19.72 16.18
C SER A 84 -11.33 19.06 14.98
N LEU A 85 -10.50 18.48 14.12
CA LEU A 85 -10.85 17.55 13.07
C LEU A 85 -10.12 16.24 13.35
N GLU A 86 -10.67 15.11 12.91
CA GLU A 86 -10.04 13.80 13.08
C GLU A 86 -9.97 13.09 11.73
N VAL A 87 -8.78 12.63 11.33
CA VAL A 87 -8.62 11.71 10.20
C VAL A 87 -8.68 10.28 10.73
N LYS A 88 -9.62 9.49 10.21
CA LYS A 88 -9.77 8.06 10.53
C LYS A 88 -9.46 7.22 9.30
N ALA A 89 -8.58 6.24 9.43
CA ALA A 89 -8.26 5.31 8.36
C ALA A 89 -7.94 3.91 8.90
N ILE A 90 -7.96 2.93 8.00
CA ILE A 90 -7.45 1.57 8.25
C ILE A 90 -6.31 1.33 7.25
N LEU A 91 -5.12 1.10 7.78
CA LEU A 91 -3.94 0.80 6.97
C LEU A 91 -4.05 -0.63 6.42
N SER A 92 -3.75 -0.79 5.14
CA SER A 92 -3.78 -2.08 4.45
C SER A 92 -2.47 -2.30 3.70
N ALA A 93 -2.04 -3.56 3.64
CA ALA A 93 -0.99 -3.98 2.72
C ALA A 93 -1.47 -3.83 1.26
N SER A 94 -0.54 -3.45 0.38
CA SER A 94 -0.74 -3.36 -1.08
C SER A 94 0.14 -4.35 -1.87
N HIS A 95 1.00 -5.11 -1.16
CA HIS A 95 1.88 -6.09 -1.77
C HIS A 95 1.18 -7.44 -1.89
N LEU A 96 1.49 -8.16 -2.97
CA LEU A 96 1.05 -9.54 -3.20
C LEU A 96 2.17 -10.50 -2.83
N ILE A 97 1.81 -11.70 -2.39
CA ILE A 97 2.75 -12.77 -2.05
C ILE A 97 2.62 -13.86 -3.09
N VAL A 98 3.74 -14.26 -3.72
CA VAL A 98 3.80 -15.38 -4.67
C VAL A 98 4.61 -16.51 -4.07
N GLU A 99 4.06 -17.72 -4.06
CA GLU A 99 4.71 -18.93 -3.57
C GLU A 99 4.55 -20.10 -4.55
N PRO A 100 5.57 -20.95 -4.72
CA PRO A 100 6.92 -20.84 -4.15
C PRO A 100 7.76 -19.73 -4.83
N LYS A 101 8.71 -19.16 -4.08
CA LYS A 101 9.61 -18.09 -4.60
C LYS A 101 10.65 -18.57 -5.61
N LYS A 102 10.92 -19.88 -5.63
CA LYS A 102 11.86 -20.53 -6.55
C LYS A 102 11.30 -21.87 -6.97
N ILE A 103 11.41 -22.16 -8.26
CA ILE A 103 10.93 -23.39 -8.88
C ILE A 103 12.12 -24.00 -9.61
N ASP A 104 12.33 -25.30 -9.40
CA ASP A 104 13.30 -26.09 -10.15
C ASP A 104 12.54 -27.16 -10.94
N PHE A 105 12.59 -27.07 -12.26
CA PHE A 105 11.96 -28.02 -13.16
C PHE A 105 12.88 -29.22 -13.47
N GLY A 106 14.14 -29.20 -13.05
CA GLY A 106 15.11 -30.24 -13.34
C GLY A 106 15.44 -30.35 -14.83
N LYS A 107 15.51 -31.58 -15.33
CA LYS A 107 15.76 -31.87 -16.75
C LYS A 107 14.42 -32.06 -17.47
N VAL A 108 14.15 -31.22 -18.46
CA VAL A 108 12.92 -31.22 -19.24
C VAL A 108 13.28 -31.37 -20.72
N SER A 109 12.56 -32.23 -21.45
CA SER A 109 12.73 -32.36 -22.90
C SER A 109 12.13 -31.16 -23.63
N THR A 110 12.74 -30.73 -24.75
CA THR A 110 12.20 -29.63 -25.59
C THR A 110 10.87 -29.98 -26.27
N THR A 111 10.47 -31.25 -26.25
CA THR A 111 9.20 -31.73 -26.80
C THR A 111 8.10 -31.81 -25.73
N GLU A 112 8.43 -31.56 -24.47
CA GLU A 112 7.53 -31.73 -23.34
C GLU A 112 7.15 -30.37 -22.74
N THR A 113 5.94 -30.32 -22.19
CA THR A 113 5.46 -29.20 -21.39
C THR A 113 5.28 -29.70 -19.96
N ILE A 114 5.96 -29.06 -19.02
CA ILE A 114 5.81 -29.34 -17.59
C ILE A 114 5.05 -28.20 -16.93
N SER A 115 4.23 -28.51 -15.93
CA SER A 115 3.49 -27.51 -15.17
C SER A 115 3.74 -27.66 -13.67
N THR A 116 3.77 -26.54 -12.96
CA THR A 116 3.77 -26.52 -11.50
C THR A 116 2.77 -25.49 -10.96
N LYS A 117 2.31 -25.72 -9.73
CA LYS A 117 1.36 -24.82 -9.07
C LYS A 117 2.10 -23.67 -8.41
N ILE A 118 1.55 -22.47 -8.59
CA ILE A 118 1.93 -21.28 -7.84
C ILE A 118 0.70 -20.69 -7.15
N CYS A 119 0.88 -20.16 -5.95
CA CYS A 119 -0.13 -19.48 -5.17
C CYS A 119 0.16 -17.98 -5.17
N LEU A 120 -0.86 -17.19 -5.44
CA LEU A 120 -0.86 -15.73 -5.29
C LEU A 120 -1.80 -15.37 -4.14
N SER A 121 -1.29 -14.69 -3.13
CA SER A 121 -2.06 -14.32 -1.95
C SER A 121 -2.11 -12.81 -1.77
N ASN A 122 -3.29 -12.29 -1.43
CA ASN A 122 -3.50 -10.90 -1.07
C ASN A 122 -3.72 -10.75 0.45
N PRO A 123 -2.69 -10.37 1.22
CA PRO A 123 -2.83 -10.13 2.65
C PRO A 123 -3.56 -8.80 2.96
N GLY A 124 -3.82 -7.97 1.95
CA GLY A 124 -4.49 -6.70 2.09
C GLY A 124 -5.99 -6.81 2.38
N LEU A 125 -6.58 -5.69 2.79
CA LEU A 125 -8.01 -5.51 3.07
C LEU A 125 -8.81 -5.06 1.84
N LEU A 126 -8.14 -4.78 0.73
CA LEU A 126 -8.75 -4.30 -0.51
C LEU A 126 -8.47 -5.28 -1.65
N PRO A 127 -9.41 -5.45 -2.59
CA PRO A 127 -9.14 -6.13 -3.84
C PRO A 127 -7.99 -5.47 -4.60
N LEU A 128 -7.13 -6.27 -5.20
CA LEU A 128 -6.00 -5.81 -6.01
C LEU A 128 -6.07 -6.41 -7.41
N GLU A 129 -5.86 -5.57 -8.41
CA GLU A 129 -5.58 -6.03 -9.76
C GLU A 129 -4.11 -6.43 -9.87
N PHE A 130 -3.85 -7.57 -10.50
CA PHE A 130 -2.53 -8.17 -10.65
C PHE A 130 -2.27 -8.63 -12.08
N GLY A 131 -0.99 -8.75 -12.43
CA GLY A 131 -0.54 -9.31 -13.69
C GLY A 131 0.83 -9.95 -13.56
N PHE A 132 0.97 -11.18 -14.06
CA PHE A 132 2.27 -11.79 -14.32
C PHE A 132 2.85 -11.15 -15.59
N VAL A 133 4.04 -10.55 -15.47
CA VAL A 133 4.71 -9.85 -16.56
C VAL A 133 5.94 -10.60 -17.03
N GLY A 134 6.29 -10.40 -18.30
CA GLY A 134 7.47 -11.00 -18.92
C GLY A 134 7.23 -12.36 -19.54
N THR A 135 5.97 -12.72 -19.85
CA THR A 135 5.62 -13.96 -20.56
C THR A 135 6.45 -14.08 -21.85
N THR A 136 7.12 -15.22 -22.02
CA THR A 136 7.93 -15.53 -23.19
C THR A 136 7.34 -16.72 -23.93
N GLU A 137 7.94 -17.08 -25.06
CA GLU A 137 7.56 -18.29 -25.82
C GLU A 137 7.77 -19.61 -25.07
N PHE A 138 8.51 -19.61 -23.96
CA PHE A 138 8.89 -20.83 -23.23
C PHE A 138 8.25 -20.96 -21.85
N TRP A 139 7.36 -20.06 -21.43
CA TRP A 139 6.55 -20.23 -20.23
C TRP A 139 5.23 -19.47 -20.31
N ASP A 140 4.23 -19.95 -19.60
CA ASP A 140 2.91 -19.33 -19.51
C ASP A 140 2.26 -19.54 -18.14
N VAL A 141 1.35 -18.64 -17.73
CA VAL A 141 0.62 -18.73 -16.47
C VAL A 141 -0.89 -18.75 -16.74
N GLN A 142 -1.57 -19.78 -16.25
CA GLN A 142 -3.00 -19.95 -16.40
C GLN A 142 -3.69 -20.16 -15.05
N PRO A 143 -4.98 -19.84 -14.90
CA PRO A 143 -5.89 -19.28 -15.92
C PRO A 143 -5.74 -17.77 -16.13
N GLY A 144 -6.31 -17.28 -17.23
CA GLY A 144 -6.51 -15.83 -17.47
C GLY A 144 -5.25 -15.10 -17.93
N ASP A 145 -4.35 -15.80 -18.61
CA ASP A 145 -3.07 -15.28 -19.11
C ASP A 145 -2.20 -14.61 -18.03
N GLY A 146 -2.42 -15.00 -16.76
CA GLY A 146 -1.73 -14.43 -15.61
C GLY A 146 -2.24 -13.06 -15.18
N PHE A 147 -3.41 -12.61 -15.62
CA PHE A 147 -4.03 -11.34 -15.21
C PHE A 147 -5.34 -11.55 -14.47
N GLY A 148 -5.67 -10.60 -13.59
CA GLY A 148 -6.99 -10.54 -12.99
C GLY A 148 -7.04 -9.71 -11.72
N THR A 149 -8.09 -9.96 -10.93
CA THR A 149 -8.29 -9.34 -9.62
C THR A 149 -8.26 -10.40 -8.53
N ILE A 150 -7.65 -10.10 -7.40
CA ILE A 150 -7.62 -10.93 -6.20
C ILE A 150 -8.26 -10.19 -5.04
N SER A 151 -9.18 -10.84 -4.34
CA SER A 151 -9.96 -10.24 -3.25
C SER A 151 -9.11 -10.12 -1.98
N ALA A 152 -9.59 -9.34 -1.01
CA ALA A 152 -8.96 -9.21 0.30
C ALA A 152 -8.87 -10.57 1.02
N GLY A 153 -7.69 -10.93 1.53
CA GLY A 153 -7.44 -12.20 2.22
C GLY A 153 -7.52 -13.44 1.33
N GLU A 154 -7.69 -13.29 0.02
CA GLU A 154 -7.81 -14.42 -0.91
C GLU A 154 -6.44 -14.98 -1.29
N THR A 155 -6.39 -16.29 -1.50
CA THR A 155 -5.28 -17.00 -2.14
C THR A 155 -5.78 -17.69 -3.40
N LYS A 156 -5.23 -17.32 -4.55
CA LYS A 156 -5.54 -17.94 -5.85
C LYS A 156 -4.42 -18.86 -6.29
N GLN A 157 -4.79 -19.98 -6.91
CA GLN A 157 -3.86 -20.93 -7.48
C GLN A 157 -3.78 -20.75 -9.00
N PHE A 158 -2.57 -20.76 -9.52
CA PHE A 158 -2.26 -20.73 -10.94
C PHE A 158 -1.39 -21.92 -11.29
N GLN A 159 -1.44 -22.31 -12.56
CA GLN A 159 -0.51 -23.25 -13.17
C GLN A 159 0.51 -22.46 -13.97
N LEU A 160 1.79 -22.62 -13.61
CA LEU A 160 2.91 -22.17 -14.40
C LEU A 160 3.34 -23.30 -15.32
N TYR A 161 3.23 -23.08 -16.62
CA TYR A 161 3.71 -23.96 -17.66
C TYR A 161 5.11 -23.56 -18.09
N PHE A 162 5.98 -24.54 -18.29
CA PHE A 162 7.30 -24.38 -18.85
C PHE A 162 7.45 -25.27 -20.10
N MET A 163 7.85 -24.65 -21.20
CA MET A 163 7.86 -25.18 -22.56
C MET A 163 9.22 -24.86 -23.21
N PRO A 164 10.29 -25.59 -22.86
CA PRO A 164 11.62 -25.30 -23.40
C PRO A 164 11.63 -25.51 -24.92
N ASN A 165 12.11 -24.51 -25.66
CA ASN A 165 12.20 -24.56 -27.13
C ASN A 165 13.60 -24.90 -27.66
N GLU A 166 14.62 -24.85 -26.81
CA GLU A 166 16.01 -25.11 -27.15
C GLU A 166 16.66 -26.02 -26.11
N THR A 167 17.62 -26.84 -26.54
CA THR A 167 18.39 -27.71 -25.64
C THR A 167 19.47 -26.90 -24.91
N LYS A 168 19.08 -26.18 -23.86
CA LYS A 168 19.96 -25.36 -23.02
C LYS A 168 19.50 -25.32 -21.56
N SER A 169 20.32 -24.68 -20.71
CA SER A 169 19.91 -24.35 -19.35
C SER A 169 19.09 -23.06 -19.34
N TYR A 170 17.95 -23.07 -18.67
CA TYR A 170 17.07 -21.91 -18.52
C TYR A 170 17.18 -21.35 -17.10
N ASN A 171 17.39 -20.04 -16.99
CA ASN A 171 17.31 -19.30 -15.73
C ASN A 171 16.60 -17.98 -16.01
N PHE A 172 15.41 -17.80 -15.45
CA PHE A 172 14.56 -16.65 -15.68
C PHE A 172 13.78 -16.30 -14.42
N GLN A 173 13.31 -15.05 -14.36
CA GLN A 173 12.51 -14.54 -13.26
C GLN A 173 11.12 -14.21 -13.77
N ILE A 174 10.10 -14.72 -13.07
CA ILE A 174 8.72 -14.34 -13.26
C ILE A 174 8.38 -13.27 -12.22
N SER A 175 7.74 -12.19 -12.66
CA SER A 175 7.33 -11.10 -11.77
C SER A 175 5.82 -10.94 -11.81
N CYS A 176 5.18 -10.92 -10.64
CA CYS A 176 3.78 -10.49 -10.49
C CYS A 176 3.78 -9.03 -10.03
N LYS A 177 3.02 -8.18 -10.70
CA LYS A 177 2.85 -6.77 -10.34
C LYS A 177 1.40 -6.49 -10.00
N SER A 178 1.16 -5.61 -9.03
CA SER A 178 -0.16 -5.04 -8.78
C SER A 178 -0.22 -3.62 -9.35
N ILE A 179 -1.40 -3.12 -9.69
CA ILE A 179 -1.54 -1.75 -10.24
C ILE A 179 -1.13 -0.68 -9.22
N ILE A 180 -1.30 -0.98 -7.93
CA ILE A 180 -1.01 -0.05 -6.83
C ILE A 180 0.46 -0.20 -6.35
N GLY A 181 1.14 -1.30 -6.68
CA GLY A 181 2.54 -1.54 -6.37
C GLY A 181 3.45 -1.21 -7.55
N LYS A 182 4.30 -0.19 -7.42
CA LYS A 182 5.41 0.04 -8.36
C LYS A 182 6.38 -1.14 -8.39
#